data_AF-A0A4P5QT74-F1
#
_entry.id   AF-A0A4P5QT74-F1
#
_cell.length_a   1.000
_cell.length_b   1.000
_cell.length_c   1.000
_cell.angle_alpha   90.00
_cell.angle_beta   90.00
_cell.angle_gamma   90.00
#
_symmetry.space_group_name_H-M   'P 1'
#
loop_
_entity.id
_entity.type
_entity.pdbx_description
1 polymer ?
#
loop_
_entity_poly.entity_id
_entity_poly.type
_entity_poly.pdbx_seq_one_letter_code
_entity_poly.pdbx_strand_id
1 'polypeptide(L)' 'MISATVFVKRNYIGWIHLWNNQEDYDHGEPSVIFFNGSIDPLWLEILESLSNEIKENLDKGHGMILTDPRFLNF' A
#
# COMPACT_ATOMS: atom_id res chain seq x y z
N MET A 1 -1.26 10.06 -18.20
CA MET A 1 -1.14 8.80 -17.44
C MET A 1 -2.05 8.95 -16.24
N ILE A 2 -3.08 8.10 -16.09
CA ILE A 2 -3.98 8.18 -14.94
C ILE A 2 -3.33 7.35 -13.83
N SER A 3 -3.21 7.90 -12.63
CA SER A 3 -2.71 7.19 -11.45
C SER A 3 -3.78 7.18 -10.36
N ALA A 4 -3.90 6.07 -9.63
CA ALA A 4 -4.76 6.00 -8.46
C ALA A 4 -3.93 6.29 -7.20
N THR A 5 -4.54 7.02 -6.27
CA THR A 5 -3.94 7.35 -4.98
C THR A 5 -4.65 6.57 -3.90
N VAL A 6 -3.89 5.88 -3.05
CA VAL A 6 -4.39 5.02 -1.98
C VAL A 6 -3.63 5.30 -0.70
N PHE A 7 -4.25 5.03 0.44
CA PHE A 7 -3.52 4.91 1.69
C PHE A 7 -3.03 3.48 1.86
N VAL A 8 -1.75 3.29 2.19
CA VAL A 8 -1.09 1.99 2.27
C VAL A 8 -0.44 1.81 3.63
N LYS A 9 -0.60 0.63 4.21
CA LYS A 9 0.04 0.25 5.47
C LYS A 9 0.47 -1.21 5.46
N ARG A 10 1.70 -1.47 5.90
CA ARG A 10 2.15 -2.83 6.24
C ARG A 10 1.77 -3.14 7.69
N ASN A 11 1.23 -4.33 7.92
CA ASN A 11 0.94 -4.81 9.27
C ASN A 11 2.11 -5.65 9.83
N TYR A 12 2.01 -6.06 11.09
CA TYR A 12 3.08 -6.76 11.80
C TYR A 12 3.38 -8.17 11.24
N ILE A 13 2.44 -8.80 10.54
CA ILE A 13 2.63 -10.10 9.87
C ILE A 13 3.15 -9.95 8.43
N GLY A 14 3.39 -8.73 7.96
CA GLY A 14 3.95 -8.46 6.65
C GLY A 14 2.94 -8.37 5.51
N TRP A 15 1.64 -8.31 5.80
CA TRP A 15 0.65 -7.99 4.79
C TRP A 15 0.58 -6.50 4.54
N ILE A 16 0.32 -6.15 3.29
CA ILE A 16 0.16 -4.78 2.82
C ILE A 16 -1.32 -4.55 2.61
N HIS A 17 -1.86 -3.52 3.22
CA HIS A 17 -3.26 -3.13 3.14
C HIS A 17 -3.38 -1.81 2.40
N LEU A 18 -4.38 -1.71 1.53
CA LEU A 18 -4.67 -0.53 0.73
C LEU A 18 -6.10 -0.06 1.00
N TRP A 19 -6.27 1.23 1.23
CA TRP A 19 -7.55 1.91 1.36
C TRP A 19 -7.65 2.98 0.29
N ASN A 20 -8.87 3.35 -0.11
CA ASN A 20 -9.09 4.39 -1.11
C ASN A 20 -8.56 5.75 -0.63
N ASN A 21 -8.61 5.97 0.68
CA ASN A 21 -8.16 7.20 1.32
C ASN A 21 -7.73 6.90 2.77
N GLN A 22 -7.17 7.90 3.45
CA GLN A 22 -6.74 7.77 4.84
C GLN A 22 -7.93 7.75 5.83
N GLU A 23 -9.04 8.40 5.51
CA GLU A 23 -10.23 8.47 6.37
C GLU A 23 -10.86 7.08 6.58
N ASP A 24 -10.92 6.24 5.54
CA ASP A 24 -11.36 4.84 5.63
C ASP A 24 -10.50 4.07 6.66
N TYR A 25 -9.18 4.25 6.61
CA TYR A 25 -8.27 3.63 7.58
C TYR A 25 -8.50 4.16 9.00
N ASP A 26 -8.63 5.48 9.17
CA ASP A 26 -8.79 6.12 10.47
C ASP A 26 -10.12 5.75 11.14
N HIS A 27 -11.16 5.46 10.36
CA HIS A 27 -12.44 4.93 10.84
C HIS A 27 -12.44 3.41 11.09
N GLY A 28 -11.36 2.71 10.77
CA GLY A 28 -11.25 1.26 10.94
C GLY A 28 -12.03 0.46 9.90
N GLU A 29 -12.30 1.05 8.73
CA GLU A 29 -12.92 0.36 7.61
C GLU A 29 -11.97 -0.72 7.06
N PRO A 30 -12.51 -1.81 6.49
CA PRO A 30 -11.69 -2.83 5.86
C PRO A 30 -10.92 -2.27 4.66
N SER A 31 -9.67 -2.71 4.51
CA SER A 31 -8.88 -2.41 3.31
C SER A 31 -9.54 -3.00 2.07
N VAL A 32 -9.58 -2.25 0.98
CA VAL A 32 -10.17 -2.68 -0.29
C VAL A 32 -9.33 -3.75 -0.98
N ILE A 33 -8.01 -3.70 -0.80
CA ILE A 33 -7.05 -4.65 -1.36
C ILE A 33 -6.03 -4.98 -0.28
N PHE A 34 -5.53 -6.21 -0.33
CA PHE A 34 -4.39 -6.60 0.47
C PHE A 34 -3.45 -7.52 -0.32
N PHE A 35 -2.16 -7.42 -0.04
CA PHE A 35 -1.11 -8.24 -0.62
C PHE A 35 -0.31 -8.93 0.47
N ASN A 36 0.22 -10.11 0.18
CA ASN A 36 1.29 -10.66 0.99
C ASN A 36 2.59 -9.96 0.59
N GLY A 37 3.14 -9.14 1.47
CA GLY A 37 4.27 -8.26 1.17
C GLY A 37 5.58 -8.95 0.81
N SER A 38 5.66 -10.28 0.98
CA SER A 38 6.86 -11.07 0.66
C SER A 38 6.78 -11.89 -0.62
N ILE A 39 5.57 -12.14 -1.15
CA ILE A 39 5.39 -13.06 -2.27
C ILE A 39 4.48 -12.55 -3.37
N ASP A 40 3.69 -11.51 -3.13
CA ASP A 40 2.78 -11.00 -4.14
C ASP A 40 3.59 -10.31 -5.26
N PRO A 41 3.55 -10.84 -6.50
CA PRO A 41 4.43 -10.34 -7.58
C PRO A 41 4.15 -8.87 -7.91
N LEU A 42 2.88 -8.46 -7.92
CA LEU A 42 2.50 -7.10 -8.22
C LEU A 42 3.01 -6.14 -7.14
N TRP A 43 2.86 -6.51 -5.87
CA TRP A 43 3.41 -5.71 -4.78
C TRP A 43 4.94 -5.59 -4.89
N LEU A 44 5.65 -6.68 -5.20
CA LEU A 44 7.11 -6.66 -5.34
C LEU A 44 7.55 -5.72 -6.48
N GLU A 45 6.85 -5.73 -7.61
CA GLU A 45 7.10 -4.80 -8.72
C GLU A 45 6.80 -3.33 -8.33
N ILE A 46 5.77 -3.09 -7.53
CA ILE A 46 5.50 -1.74 -6.99
C ILE A 46 6.64 -1.35 -6.05
N LEU A 47 7.01 -2.22 -5.12
CA LEU A 47 8.04 -2.00 -4.13
C LEU A 47 9.38 -1.63 -4.78
N GLU A 48 9.77 -2.26 -5.87
CA GLU A 48 10.99 -1.92 -6.62
C GLU A 48 11.02 -0.45 -7.07
N SER A 49 9.87 0.10 -7.45
CA SER A 49 9.72 1.49 -7.89
C SER A 49 9.66 2.54 -6.77
N LEU A 50 9.47 2.12 -5.51
CA LEU A 50 9.36 3.02 -4.36
C LEU A 50 10.74 3.51 -3.88
N SER A 51 10.77 4.71 -3.29
CA SER A 51 11.96 5.25 -2.64
C SER A 51 12.31 4.44 -1.38
N ASN A 52 13.58 4.49 -0.96
CA ASN A 52 14.02 3.83 0.28
C ASN A 52 13.30 4.36 1.52
N GLU A 53 13.00 5.67 1.56
CA GLU A 53 12.25 6.28 2.65
C GLU A 53 10.84 5.70 2.78
N ILE A 54 10.14 5.50 1.66
CA ILE A 54 8.82 4.87 1.63
C ILE A 54 8.91 3.42 2.12
N LYS A 55 9.89 2.67 1.63
CA LYS A 55 10.14 1.27 2.04
C LYS A 55 10.35 1.16 3.55
N GLU A 56 11.23 2.00 4.11
CA GLU A 56 11.51 2.01 5.55
C GLU A 56 10.29 2.37 6.40
N ASN A 57 9.48 3.33 5.95
CA ASN A 57 8.26 3.69 6.67
C ASN A 57 7.24 2.55 6.64
N LEU A 58 7.07 1.87 5.50
CA LEU A 58 6.23 0.68 5.41
C LEU A 58 6.76 -0.43 6.32
N ASP A 59 8.07 -0.67 6.35
CA ASP A 59 8.68 -1.68 7.22
C ASP A 59 8.48 -1.41 8.72
N LYS A 60 8.43 -0.12 9.10
CA LYS A 60 8.07 0.32 10.46
C LYS A 60 6.56 0.26 10.75
N GLY A 61 5.75 -0.11 9.76
CA GLY A 61 4.30 -0.18 9.85
C GLY A 61 3.61 1.19 9.83
N HIS A 62 4.32 2.24 9.41
CA HIS A 62 3.74 3.57 9.20
C HIS A 62 2.86 3.55 7.96
N GLY A 63 1.66 4.09 8.09
CA GLY A 63 0.77 4.29 6.95
C GLY A 63 1.18 5.51 6.13
N MET A 64 0.96 5.47 4.82
CA MET A 64 1.31 6.56 3.92
C MET A 64 0.45 6.57 2.67
N ILE A 65 0.49 7.69 1.95
CA ILE A 65 -0.20 7.82 0.67
C ILE A 65 0.74 7.37 -0.45
N LEU A 66 0.30 6.42 -1.28
CA LEU A 66 1.00 5.99 -2.49
C LEU A 66 0.14 6.27 -3.72
N THR A 67 0.81 6.65 -4.80
CA THR A 67 0.17 6.90 -6.09
C THR A 67 0.80 5.98 -7.13
N ASP A 68 -0.02 5.09 -7.70
CA ASP A 68 0.41 4.15 -8.74
C ASP A 68 -0.73 3.91 -9.75
N PRO A 69 -0.47 3.94 -11.08
CA PRO A 69 -1.48 3.60 -12.08
C PRO A 69 -2.02 2.18 -11.96
N ARG A 70 -1.25 1.23 -11.42
CA ARG A 70 -1.65 -0.17 -11.27
C ARG A 70 -2.80 -0.35 -10.27
N PHE A 71 -2.99 0.60 -9.35
CA PHE A 71 -4.10 0.56 -8.40
C PHE A 71 -5.48 0.82 -9.03
N LEU A 72 -5.55 1.33 -10.27
CA LEU A 72 -6.84 1.55 -10.97
C LEU A 72 -7.55 0.26 -11.38
N ASN A 73 -6.83 -0.86 -11.40
CA ASN A 73 -7.35 -2.14 -11.88
C ASN A 73 -8.04 -2.97 -10.78
N PHE A 74 -8.33 -2.35 -9.64
CA PHE A 74 -8.86 -3.00 -8.46
C PHE A 74 -10.06 -2.25 -7.90
#